data_AF-A0A1G0DZU8-F1
#
_entry.id   AF-A0A1G0DZU8-F1
#
_cell.length_a   1.000
_cell.length_b   1.000
_cell.length_c   1.000
_cell.angle_alpha   90.00
_cell.angle_beta   90.00
_cell.angle_gamma   90.00
#
_symmetry.space_group_name_H-M   'P 1'
#
loop_
_entity.id
_entity.type
_entity.pdbx_description
1 polymer ?
#
loop_
_entity_poly.entity_id
_entity_poly.type
_entity_poly.pdbx_seq_one_letter_code
_entity_poly.pdbx_strand_id
1 'polypeptide(L)'
;MRHGRRGWTTNHVAQHRQRLPNGGLVEMKTGKLHCPAPPCDHAFKYRLVYILDGRRLVGFDNERGKGDHKHLDGKESVYRFVSIDQLLDDFIAEVERRVE
;
A
#
# COMPACT_ATOMS: atom_id res chain seq x y z
N MET A 1 19.04 26.89 4.75
CA MET A 1 18.99 25.54 4.14
C MET A 1 17.53 25.06 4.18
N ARG A 2 16.79 25.20 3.08
CA ARG A 2 15.40 24.71 2.98
C ARG A 2 15.46 23.40 2.21
N HIS A 3 15.24 22.27 2.89
CA HIS A 3 15.09 20.99 2.21
C HIS A 3 13.79 21.05 1.39
N GLY A 4 13.94 21.23 0.08
CA GLY A 4 12.86 21.27 -0.87
C GLY A 4 12.09 19.97 -0.89
N ARG A 5 10.80 20.04 -0.56
CA ARG A 5 9.81 19.03 -0.95
C ARG A 5 9.74 19.04 -2.48
N ARG A 6 10.62 18.32 -3.16
CA ARG A 6 10.42 17.99 -4.57
C ARG A 6 9.39 16.87 -4.62
N GLY A 7 8.13 17.27 -4.60
CA GLY A 7 6.97 16.40 -4.69
C GLY A 7 6.97 15.70 -6.04
N TRP A 8 6.75 14.39 -6.00
CA TRP A 8 6.39 13.63 -7.18
C TRP A 8 5.04 14.17 -7.68
N THR A 9 4.99 14.62 -8.93
CA THR A 9 3.71 14.81 -9.62
C THR A 9 3.19 13.42 -9.96
N THR A 10 2.22 12.93 -9.21
CA THR A 10 1.50 11.71 -9.57
C THR A 10 0.54 12.06 -10.72
N ASN A 11 0.63 11.37 -11.85
CA ASN A 11 -0.25 11.66 -13.00
C ASN A 11 -1.69 11.17 -12.76
N HIS A 12 -1.83 10.04 -12.05
CA HIS A 12 -3.11 9.44 -11.71
C HIS A 12 -3.04 8.87 -10.29
N VAL A 13 -3.96 9.31 -9.42
CA VAL A 13 -4.13 8.80 -8.07
C VAL A 13 -5.48 8.11 -8.00
N ALA A 14 -5.50 6.87 -7.54
CA ALA A 14 -6.73 6.21 -7.13
C ALA A 14 -6.73 6.08 -5.61
N GLN A 15 -7.87 6.40 -4.99
CA GLN A 15 -8.08 6.23 -3.56
C GLN A 15 -9.42 5.54 -3.34
N HIS A 16 -9.40 4.55 -2.47
CA HIS A 16 -10.58 3.87 -1.96
C HIS A 16 -10.49 3.81 -0.43
N ARG A 17 -11.61 4.06 0.25
CA ARG A 17 -11.70 3.99 1.72
C ARG A 17 -13.06 3.46 2.10
N GLN A 18 -13.10 2.36 2.86
CA GLN A 18 -14.33 1.68 3.26
C GLN A 18 -14.26 1.27 4.73
N ARG A 19 -15.38 1.46 5.44
CA ARG A 19 -15.61 0.89 6.76
C ARG A 19 -16.35 -0.43 6.59
N LEU A 20 -15.84 -1.51 7.18
CA LEU A 20 -16.45 -2.83 7.16
C LEU A 20 -17.49 -2.96 8.31
N PRO A 21 -18.43 -3.91 8.22
CA PRO A 21 -19.45 -4.13 9.28
C PRO A 21 -18.87 -4.43 10.65
N ASN A 22 -17.70 -5.09 10.72
CA ASN A 22 -16.97 -5.36 11.97
C ASN A 22 -16.27 -4.11 12.56
N GLY A 23 -16.47 -2.92 11.97
CA GLY A 23 -15.82 -1.68 12.40
C GLY A 23 -14.42 -1.46 11.81
N GLY A 24 -13.88 -2.44 11.07
CA GLY A 24 -12.60 -2.36 10.41
C GLY A 24 -12.56 -1.28 9.31
N LEU A 25 -11.38 -0.72 9.07
CA LEU A 25 -11.12 0.28 8.03
C LEU A 25 -10.20 -0.31 6.97
N VAL A 26 -10.68 -0.37 5.72
CA VAL A 26 -9.87 -0.62 4.54
C VAL A 26 -9.57 0.71 3.86
N GLU A 27 -8.30 0.99 3.59
CA GLU A 27 -7.90 2.16 2.79
C GLU A 27 -6.83 1.75 1.78
N MET A 28 -7.08 2.05 0.50
CA MET A 28 -6.20 1.75 -0.61
C MET A 28 -5.88 3.03 -1.35
N LYS A 29 -4.59 3.37 -1.44
CA LYS A 29 -4.08 4.49 -2.23
C LYS A 29 -3.06 3.97 -3.22
N THR A 30 -3.27 4.23 -4.49
CA THR A 30 -2.31 3.91 -5.56
C THR A 30 -2.06 5.14 -6.41
N GLY A 31 -0.87 5.21 -7.01
CA GLY A 31 -0.50 6.31 -7.89
C GLY A 31 0.57 5.92 -8.90
N LYS A 32 0.48 6.45 -10.11
CA LYS A 32 1.50 6.28 -11.14
C LYS A 32 2.52 7.43 -11.08
N LEU A 33 3.79 7.06 -10.91
CA LEU A 33 4.94 7.95 -10.93
C LEU A 33 5.42 8.16 -12.38
N HIS A 34 6.17 9.23 -12.62
CA HIS A 34 6.83 9.45 -13.91
C HIS A 34 7.99 8.47 -14.14
N CYS A 35 8.71 8.11 -13.08
CA CYS A 35 9.84 7.18 -13.12
C CYS A 35 9.75 6.22 -11.91
N PRO A 36 10.35 5.02 -11.99
CA PRO A 36 10.50 4.14 -10.83
C PRO A 36 11.19 4.84 -9.66
N ALA A 37 10.80 4.46 -8.44
CA ALA A 37 11.43 4.94 -7.21
C ALA A 37 12.33 3.84 -6.64
N PRO A 38 13.67 3.94 -6.76
CA PRO A 38 14.57 2.89 -6.28
C PRO A 38 14.32 2.55 -4.80
N PRO A 39 14.34 1.26 -4.44
CA PRO A 39 14.75 0.11 -5.25
C PRO A 39 13.66 -0.54 -6.11
N CYS A 40 12.45 0.03 -6.21
CA CYS A 40 11.40 -0.52 -7.06
C CYS A 40 11.73 -0.34 -8.55
N ASP A 41 11.55 -1.39 -9.35
CA ASP A 41 11.73 -1.38 -10.82
C ASP A 41 10.48 -0.88 -11.58
N HIS A 42 9.41 -0.52 -10.86
CA HIS A 42 8.15 -0.06 -11.43
C HIS A 42 7.82 1.38 -11.00
N ALA A 43 7.06 2.09 -11.83
CA ALA A 43 6.66 3.48 -11.61
C ALA A 43 5.32 3.60 -10.88
N PHE A 44 5.11 2.80 -9.82
CA PHE A 44 3.90 2.89 -9.00
C PHE A 44 4.24 3.17 -7.54
N LYS A 45 3.42 4.00 -6.91
CA LYS A 45 3.42 4.23 -5.47
C LYS A 45 2.13 3.68 -4.90
N TYR A 46 2.21 2.95 -3.79
CA TYR A 46 1.01 2.45 -3.15
C TYR A 46 1.12 2.42 -1.62
N ARG A 47 -0.05 2.45 -0.99
CA ARG A 47 -0.27 2.22 0.44
C ARG A 47 -1.69 1.66 0.61
N LEU A 48 -1.77 0.37 0.89
CA LEU A 48 -3.01 -0.35 1.16
C LEU A 48 -2.96 -0.80 2.62
N VAL A 49 -4.03 -0.57 3.39
CA VAL A 49 -4.08 -0.91 4.82
C VAL A 49 -5.46 -1.44 5.21
N TYR A 50 -5.47 -2.43 6.08
CA TYR A 50 -6.63 -2.86 6.85
C TYR A 50 -6.34 -2.71 8.34
N ILE A 51 -7.19 -1.96 9.01
CA ILE A 51 -7.08 -1.62 10.43
C ILE A 51 -8.34 -2.07 11.15
N LEU A 52 -8.18 -2.87 12.20
CA LEU A 52 -9.28 -3.27 13.09
C LEU A 52 -8.86 -2.90 14.52
N ASP A 53 -9.77 -2.29 15.30
CA ASP A 53 -9.51 -1.85 16.68
C ASP A 53 -8.22 -1.05 16.86
N GLY A 54 -7.92 -0.17 15.90
CA GLY A 54 -6.72 0.68 15.91
C GLY A 54 -5.41 -0.05 15.55
N ARG A 55 -5.45 -1.35 15.23
CA ARG A 55 -4.27 -2.15 14.87
C ARG A 55 -4.24 -2.40 13.35
N ARG A 56 -3.11 -2.11 12.71
CA ARG A 56 -2.85 -2.52 11.31
C ARG A 56 -2.67 -4.03 11.27
N LEU A 57 -3.64 -4.74 10.69
CA LEU A 57 -3.58 -6.19 10.50
C LEU A 57 -2.96 -6.56 9.16
N VAL A 58 -3.28 -5.79 8.12
CA VAL A 58 -2.71 -5.93 6.78
C VAL A 58 -2.21 -4.57 6.32
N GLY A 59 -1.06 -4.54 5.66
CA GLY A 59 -0.88 -3.49 4.66
C GLY A 59 0.28 -3.73 3.73
N PHE A 60 0.16 -3.18 2.53
CA PHE A 60 1.14 -3.28 1.46
C PHE A 60 1.56 -1.87 1.12
N ASP A 61 2.86 -1.60 1.16
CA ASP A 61 3.41 -0.30 0.78
C ASP A 61 4.83 -0.44 0.25
N ASN A 62 5.29 0.56 -0.50
CA ASN A 62 6.63 0.56 -1.06
C ASN A 62 7.46 1.75 -0.58
N GLU A 63 7.85 1.74 0.70
CA GLU A 63 8.64 2.80 1.32
C GLU A 63 9.98 3.04 0.59
N ARG A 64 10.35 4.32 0.47
CA ARG A 64 11.60 4.73 -0.17
C ARG A 64 12.78 4.09 0.56
N GLY A 65 13.68 3.47 -0.18
CA GLY A 65 14.87 2.83 0.38
C GLY A 65 14.64 1.41 0.88
N LYS A 66 13.39 0.96 1.05
CA LYS A 66 13.05 -0.44 1.37
C LYS A 66 12.55 -1.21 0.15
N GLY A 67 11.79 -0.54 -0.73
CA GLY A 67 11.08 -1.18 -1.82
C GLY A 67 9.76 -1.76 -1.37
N ASP A 68 9.22 -2.65 -2.20
CA ASP A 68 7.92 -3.30 -2.01
C ASP A 68 7.93 -4.24 -0.80
N HIS A 69 7.00 -4.02 0.12
CA HIS A 69 6.86 -4.89 1.28
C HIS A 69 5.41 -4.94 1.79
N LYS A 70 5.14 -5.98 2.57
CA LYS A 70 3.87 -6.19 3.25
C LYS A 70 4.07 -6.33 4.74
N HIS A 71 3.06 -5.91 5.49
CA HIS A 71 2.91 -6.03 6.93
C HIS A 71 1.70 -6.89 7.19
N LEU A 72 1.92 -8.08 7.73
CA LEU A 72 0.86 -9.01 8.11
C LEU A 72 0.98 -9.31 9.59
N ASP A 73 -0.04 -8.95 10.37
CA ASP A 73 -0.11 -9.18 11.82
C ASP A 73 1.14 -8.69 12.58
N GLY A 74 1.65 -7.52 12.18
CA GLY A 74 2.85 -6.92 12.78
C GLY A 74 4.18 -7.48 12.27
N LYS A 75 4.18 -8.39 11.29
CA LYS A 75 5.40 -8.91 10.66
C LYS A 75 5.61 -8.27 9.29
N GLU A 76 6.79 -7.66 9.09
CA GLU A 76 7.23 -7.08 7.82
C GLU A 76 7.95 -8.14 6.97
N SER A 77 7.64 -8.20 5.68
CA SER A 77 8.35 -9.06 4.71
C SER A 77 8.34 -8.43 3.31
N VAL A 78 9.35 -8.74 2.50
CA VAL A 78 9.42 -8.30 1.09
C VAL A 78 8.17 -8.76 0.33
N TYR A 79 7.65 -7.87 -0.52
CA TYR A 79 6.56 -8.16 -1.44
C TYR A 79 7.08 -8.09 -2.87
N ARG A 80 6.72 -9.04 -3.72
CA ARG A 80 7.11 -9.02 -5.14
C ARG A 80 6.00 -8.38 -5.94
N PHE A 81 6.19 -7.12 -6.33
CA PHE A 81 5.23 -6.44 -7.19
C PHE A 81 5.18 -7.09 -8.57
N VAL A 82 3.96 -7.38 -9.06
CA VAL A 82 3.70 -7.91 -10.41
C VAL A 82 2.87 -6.91 -11.20
N SER A 83 1.72 -6.51 -10.67
CA SER A 83 0.83 -5.51 -11.25
C SER A 83 -0.03 -4.86 -10.16
N ILE A 84 -0.75 -3.78 -10.50
CA ILE A 84 -1.72 -3.18 -9.58
C ILE A 84 -2.86 -4.15 -9.29
N ASP A 85 -3.35 -4.88 -10.29
CA ASP A 85 -4.45 -5.84 -10.10
C ASP A 85 -4.04 -6.96 -9.14
N GLN A 86 -2.84 -7.55 -9.32
CA GLN A 86 -2.33 -8.57 -8.39
C GLN A 86 -2.10 -8.01 -6.98
N LEU A 87 -1.63 -6.77 -6.86
CA LEU A 87 -1.49 -6.09 -5.57
C LEU A 87 -2.84 -5.95 -4.86
N LEU A 88 -3.91 -5.61 -5.59
CA LEU A 88 -5.26 -5.49 -5.03
C LEU A 88 -5.80 -6.86 -4.62
N ASP A 89 -5.66 -7.87 -5.47
CA ASP A 89 -6.11 -9.24 -5.19
C ASP A 89 -5.39 -9.82 -3.96
N ASP A 90 -4.06 -9.69 -3.90
CA ASP A 90 -3.26 -10.16 -2.76
C ASP A 90 -3.65 -9.44 -1.47
N PHE A 91 -3.88 -8.13 -1.54
CA PHE A 91 -4.30 -7.34 -0.39
C PHE A 91 -5.68 -7.77 0.10
N ILE A 92 -6.67 -7.88 -0.81
CA ILE A 92 -8.04 -8.28 -0.46
C ILE A 92 -8.04 -9.68 0.14
N ALA A 93 -7.31 -10.64 -0.43
CA ALA A 93 -7.20 -11.99 0.11
C ALA A 93 -6.64 -12.01 1.56
N GLU A 94 -5.69 -11.15 1.89
CA GLU A 94 -5.18 -11.03 3.26
C GLU A 94 -6.18 -10.34 4.20
N VAL A 95 -6.99 -9.40 3.69
CA VAL A 95 -8.09 -8.80 4.45
C VAL A 95 -9.17 -9.83 4.76
N GLU A 96 -9.63 -10.58 3.75
CA GLU A 96 -10.66 -11.61 3.91
C GLU A 96 -10.27 -12.69 4.92
N ARG A 97 -8.99 -13.08 4.98
CA ARG A 97 -8.47 -14.01 6.01
C ARG A 97 -8.59 -13.48 7.45
N ARG A 98 -8.89 -12.20 7.64
CA ARG A 98 -8.94 -11.48 8.92
C ARG A 98 -10.24 -10.71 9.14
N VAL A 99 -11.18 -10.85 8.22
CA VAL A 99 -12.56 -10.39 8.35
C VAL A 99 -13.33 -11.65 8.69
N GLU A 100 -13.52 -11.88 9.99
CA GLU A 100 -14.46 -12.89 10.48
C GLU A 100 -15.91 -12.50 10.15
#